data_AF-A0A3M1XE80-F1
#
_entry.id   AF-A0A3M1XE80-F1
#
_cell.length_a   1.000
_cell.length_b   1.000
_cell.length_c   1.000
_cell.angle_alpha   90.00
_cell.angle_beta   90.00
_cell.angle_gamma   90.00
#
_symmetry.space_group_name_H-M   'P 1'
#
loop_
_entity.id
_entity.type
_entity.pdbx_description
1 polymer ?
#
loop_
_entity_poly.entity_id
_entity_poly.type
_entity_poly.pdbx_seq_one_letter_code
_entity_poly.pdbx_strand_id
1 'polypeptide(L)'
;MGFLFTAILAGLIATTGMTLVLWAITRSGWTNADMVRALGSAITGKYEDSARVGLIIHYSAGIPIALLYALAISLIHTESFFFILLAGTAFGFVHGFAFGFVLVELAEHHPVEQFKEADFQVAVAHLIGHVVYGFLVGLVLGLSKVL
;
A
#
# COMPACT_ATOMS: atom_id res chain seq x y z
N MET A 1 -13.31 -11.88 16.26
CA MET A 1 -13.59 -11.97 14.79
C MET A 1 -12.73 -13.08 14.19
N GLY A 2 -13.12 -13.67 13.05
CA GLY A 2 -12.30 -14.70 12.39
C GLY A 2 -11.05 -14.10 11.74
N PHE A 3 -9.92 -14.82 11.81
CA PHE A 3 -8.62 -14.37 11.29
C PHE A 3 -8.69 -13.83 9.85
N LEU A 4 -9.31 -14.59 8.95
CA LEU A 4 -9.47 -14.22 7.54
C LEU A 4 -10.27 -12.92 7.38
N PHE A 5 -11.36 -12.78 8.14
CA PHE A 5 -12.19 -11.58 8.09
C PHE A 5 -11.41 -10.35 8.55
N THR A 6 -10.68 -10.44 9.66
CA THR A 6 -9.85 -9.34 10.16
C THR A 6 -8.77 -8.96 9.15
N ALA A 7 -8.10 -9.93 8.52
CA ALA A 7 -7.06 -9.67 7.52
C ALA A 7 -7.63 -8.98 6.26
N ILE A 8 -8.80 -9.42 5.77
CA ILE A 8 -9.46 -8.77 4.63
C ILE A 8 -9.85 -7.33 5.00
N LEU A 9 -10.43 -7.12 6.18
CA LEU A 9 -10.81 -5.79 6.66
C LEU A 9 -9.58 -4.89 6.80
N ALA A 10 -8.47 -5.41 7.34
CA ALA A 10 -7.20 -4.71 7.44
C ALA A 10 -6.68 -4.29 6.06
N GLY A 11 -6.72 -5.18 5.07
CA GLY A 11 -6.33 -4.88 3.69
C GLY A 11 -7.17 -3.79 3.06
N LEU A 12 -8.50 -3.83 3.23
CA LEU A 12 -9.39 -2.78 2.74
C LEU A 12 -9.08 -1.41 3.37
N ILE A 13 -8.97 -1.36 4.70
CA ILE A 13 -8.71 -0.11 5.43
C ILE A 13 -7.31 0.43 5.07
N ALA A 14 -6.29 -0.41 5.09
CA ALA A 14 -4.92 -0.02 4.83
C ALA A 14 -4.71 0.46 3.39
N THR A 15 -5.28 -0.24 2.40
CA THR A 15 -5.22 0.18 0.98
C THR A 15 -5.89 1.52 0.79
N THR A 16 -7.04 1.74 1.44
CA THR A 16 -7.74 3.03 1.43
C THR A 16 -6.86 4.13 2.03
N GLY A 17 -6.28 3.89 3.21
CA GLY A 17 -5.43 4.87 3.90
C GLY A 17 -4.21 5.26 3.08
N MET A 18 -3.49 4.27 2.53
CA MET A 18 -2.37 4.53 1.63
C MET A 18 -2.80 5.29 0.38
N THR A 19 -3.90 4.90 -0.26
CA THR A 19 -4.43 5.59 -1.44
C THR A 19 -4.74 7.06 -1.14
N LEU A 20 -5.34 7.35 0.01
CA LEU A 20 -5.64 8.72 0.43
C LEU A 20 -4.39 9.55 0.72
N VAL A 21 -3.38 8.94 1.34
CA VAL A 21 -2.08 9.61 1.60
C VAL A 21 -1.38 9.95 0.30
N LEU A 22 -1.28 9.00 -0.62
CA LEU A 22 -0.64 9.23 -1.91
C LEU A 22 -1.42 10.24 -2.75
N TRP A 23 -2.75 10.17 -2.74
CA TRP A 23 -3.60 11.17 -3.36
C TRP A 23 -3.35 12.58 -2.77
N ALA A 24 -3.22 12.70 -1.45
CA ALA A 24 -2.94 13.96 -0.79
C ALA A 24 -1.55 14.51 -1.16
N ILE A 25 -0.53 13.65 -1.27
CA ILE A 25 0.82 14.00 -1.73
C ILE A 25 0.79 14.50 -3.18
N THR A 26 0.09 13.80 -4.08
CA THR A 26 -0.08 14.25 -5.47
C THR A 26 -0.81 15.58 -5.52
N ARG A 27 -1.88 15.75 -4.72
CA ARG A 27 -2.70 16.96 -4.74
C ARG A 27 -2.00 18.17 -4.13
N SER A 28 -1.05 17.98 -3.22
CA SER A 28 -0.23 19.07 -2.68
C SER A 28 0.81 19.60 -3.66
N GLY A 29 1.06 18.87 -4.76
CA GLY A 29 2.05 19.22 -5.77
C GLY A 29 3.48 18.85 -5.38
N TRP A 30 3.68 18.02 -4.35
CA TRP A 30 5.02 17.58 -3.96
C TRP A 30 5.66 16.68 -5.02
N THR A 31 4.99 15.59 -5.40
CA THR A 31 5.41 14.69 -6.48
C THR A 31 4.19 13.92 -7.01
N ASN A 32 4.25 13.41 -8.25
CA ASN A 32 3.17 12.61 -8.82
C ASN A 32 3.20 11.18 -8.26
N ALA A 33 2.61 11.00 -7.08
CA ALA A 33 2.50 9.72 -6.40
C ALA A 33 1.17 9.00 -6.67
N ASP A 34 0.45 9.32 -7.75
CA ASP A 34 -0.86 8.73 -8.05
C ASP A 34 -0.75 7.27 -8.52
N MET A 35 -0.52 6.38 -7.55
CA MET A 35 -0.42 4.92 -7.73
C MET A 35 -1.65 4.34 -8.43
N VAL A 36 -2.84 4.85 -8.12
CA VAL A 36 -4.08 4.36 -8.70
C VAL A 36 -4.08 4.61 -10.20
N ARG A 37 -3.80 5.84 -10.64
CA ARG A 37 -3.72 6.13 -12.07
C ARG A 37 -2.52 5.47 -12.73
N ALA A 38 -1.38 5.34 -12.05
CA ALA A 38 -0.22 4.62 -12.57
C ALA A 38 -0.58 3.15 -12.88
N LEU A 39 -1.08 2.39 -11.89
CA LEU A 39 -1.48 0.99 -12.09
C LEU A 39 -2.56 0.83 -13.16
N GLY A 40 -3.57 1.69 -13.15
CA GLY A 40 -4.64 1.63 -14.12
C GLY A 40 -4.13 1.86 -15.54
N SER A 41 -3.30 2.89 -15.72
CA SER A 41 -2.80 3.29 -17.03
C SER A 41 -1.68 2.41 -17.56
N ALA A 42 -0.94 1.72 -16.69
CA ALA A 42 -0.06 0.62 -17.07
C ALA A 42 -0.80 -0.50 -17.82
N ILE A 43 -2.09 -0.72 -17.49
CA ILE A 43 -2.93 -1.73 -18.15
C ILE A 43 -3.75 -1.15 -19.30
N THR A 44 -4.37 0.02 -19.12
CA THR A 44 -5.26 0.62 -20.14
C THR A 44 -4.50 1.36 -21.24
N GLY A 45 -3.23 1.69 -21.03
CA GLY A 45 -2.42 2.52 -21.92
C GLY A 45 -2.88 3.97 -22.04
N LYS A 46 -3.80 4.41 -21.16
CA LYS A 46 -4.41 5.75 -21.19
C LYS A 46 -4.46 6.33 -19.79
N TYR A 47 -4.20 7.63 -19.66
CA TYR A 47 -4.31 8.32 -18.38
C TYR A 47 -5.78 8.55 -18.00
N GLU A 48 -6.59 8.91 -19.00
CA GLU A 48 -8.03 9.09 -18.88
C GLU A 48 -8.69 7.75 -18.56
N ASP A 49 -9.67 7.76 -17.65
CA ASP A 49 -10.44 6.59 -17.22
C ASP A 49 -9.64 5.43 -16.57
N SER A 50 -8.34 5.59 -16.33
CA SER A 50 -7.50 4.56 -15.69
C SER A 50 -7.82 4.33 -14.21
N ALA A 51 -8.35 5.33 -13.52
CA ALA A 51 -8.50 5.30 -12.07
C ALA A 51 -9.34 4.12 -11.57
N ARG A 52 -10.40 3.74 -12.30
CA ARG A 52 -11.25 2.60 -11.92
C ARG A 52 -10.49 1.28 -11.98
N VAL A 53 -9.75 1.05 -13.08
CA VAL A 53 -8.92 -0.15 -13.26
C VAL A 53 -7.83 -0.19 -12.20
N GLY A 54 -7.18 0.96 -11.95
CA GLY A 54 -6.18 1.14 -10.92
C GLY A 54 -6.65 0.79 -9.52
N LEU A 55 -7.84 1.25 -9.12
CA LEU A 55 -8.43 0.90 -7.82
C LEU A 55 -8.66 -0.60 -7.70
N ILE A 56 -9.20 -1.23 -8.75
CA ILE A 56 -9.42 -2.69 -8.74
C ILE A 56 -8.09 -3.41 -8.51
N ILE A 57 -7.04 -3.05 -9.25
CA ILE A 57 -5.70 -3.65 -9.09
C ILE A 57 -5.15 -3.40 -7.69
N HIS A 58 -5.21 -2.16 -7.20
CA HIS A 58 -4.63 -1.77 -5.92
C HIS A 58 -5.29 -2.52 -4.75
N TYR A 59 -6.62 -2.62 -4.72
CA TYR A 59 -7.32 -3.41 -3.70
C TYR A 59 -7.13 -4.92 -3.87
N SER A 60 -7.05 -5.41 -5.10
CA SER A 60 -6.79 -6.83 -5.38
C SER A 60 -5.39 -7.26 -4.92
N ALA A 61 -4.41 -6.35 -4.94
CA ALA A 61 -3.07 -6.56 -4.40
C ALA A 61 -3.00 -6.35 -2.88
N GLY A 62 -3.63 -5.29 -2.38
CA GLY A 62 -3.61 -4.93 -0.96
C GLY A 62 -4.19 -6.03 -0.06
N ILE A 63 -5.33 -6.61 -0.41
CA ILE A 63 -5.97 -7.64 0.44
C ILE A 63 -5.04 -8.86 0.68
N PRO A 64 -4.46 -9.51 -0.36
CA PRO A 64 -3.44 -10.54 -0.17
C PRO A 64 -2.21 -10.08 0.62
N ILE A 65 -1.71 -8.86 0.39
CA ILE A 65 -0.56 -8.33 1.13
C ILE A 65 -0.87 -8.20 2.63
N ALA A 66 -2.06 -7.72 3.00
CA ALA A 66 -2.48 -7.67 4.41
C ALA A 66 -2.60 -9.07 5.02
N LEU A 67 -3.06 -10.07 4.25
CA LEU A 67 -3.08 -11.46 4.70
C LEU A 67 -1.67 -11.99 4.97
N LEU A 68 -0.71 -11.68 4.09
CA LEU A 68 0.70 -12.04 4.31
C LEU A 68 1.27 -11.37 5.56
N TYR A 69 0.93 -10.10 5.81
CA TYR A 69 1.33 -9.40 7.03
C TYR A 69 0.73 -10.06 8.27
N ALA A 70 -0.57 -10.36 8.23
CA ALA A 70 -1.27 -11.01 9.33
C ALA A 70 -0.67 -12.40 9.64
N LEU A 71 -0.34 -13.17 8.60
CA LEU A 71 0.35 -14.45 8.74
C LEU A 71 1.74 -14.26 9.36
N ALA A 72 2.56 -13.37 8.82
CA ALA A 72 3.90 -13.11 9.33
C ALA A 72 3.89 -12.64 10.80
N ILE A 73 2.97 -11.75 11.17
CA ILE A 73 2.80 -11.29 12.55
C ILE A 73 2.32 -12.42 13.46
N SER A 74 1.44 -13.32 12.99
CA SER A 74 0.97 -14.45 13.79
C SER A 74 2.10 -15.41 14.19
N LEU A 75 3.16 -15.51 13.37
CA LEU A 75 4.35 -16.32 13.64
C LEU A 75 5.25 -15.72 14.72
N ILE A 76 5.06 -14.43 15.08
CA ILE A 76 5.79 -13.78 16.18
C ILE A 76 5.24 -14.23 17.55
N HIS A 77 4.07 -14.88 17.59
CA HIS A 77 3.42 -15.38 18.81
C HIS A 77 3.26 -14.31 19.92
N THR A 78 3.05 -13.05 19.53
CA THR A 78 2.81 -11.94 20.46
C THR A 78 1.33 -11.56 20.49
N GLU A 79 0.82 -11.30 21.70
CA GLU A 79 -0.53 -10.78 21.92
C GLU A 79 -0.52 -9.30 22.31
N SER A 80 0.67 -8.68 22.40
CA SER A 80 0.81 -7.27 22.75
C SER A 80 0.38 -6.39 21.59
N PHE A 81 -0.64 -5.57 21.82
CA PHE A 81 -1.12 -4.56 20.87
C PHE A 81 0.04 -3.72 20.30
N PHE A 82 0.93 -3.23 21.17
CA PHE A 82 2.05 -2.39 20.77
C PHE A 82 3.01 -3.12 19.83
N PHE A 83 3.36 -4.38 20.13
CA PHE A 83 4.26 -5.16 19.27
C PHE A 83 3.60 -5.54 17.95
N ILE A 84 2.30 -5.81 17.91
CA ILE A 84 1.55 -6.07 16.67
C ILE A 84 1.55 -4.82 15.77
N LEU A 85 1.28 -3.65 16.35
CA LEU A 85 1.29 -2.38 15.64
C LEU A 85 2.69 -2.06 15.08
N LEU A 86 3.72 -2.24 15.90
CA LEU A 86 5.11 -2.03 15.50
C LEU A 86 5.53 -3.01 14.39
N ALA A 87 5.16 -4.29 14.49
CA ALA A 87 5.45 -5.29 13.48
C ALA A 87 4.78 -4.94 12.14
N GLY A 88 3.49 -4.56 12.15
CA GLY A 88 2.79 -4.11 10.94
C GLY A 88 3.47 -2.91 10.29
N THR A 89 3.87 -1.92 11.09
CA THR A 89 4.60 -0.73 10.62
C THR A 89 5.96 -1.10 10.01
N ALA A 90 6.71 -2.00 10.66
CA ALA A 90 8.00 -2.48 10.18
C ALA A 90 7.87 -3.25 8.86
N PHE A 91 6.87 -4.12 8.73
CA PHE A 91 6.57 -4.79 7.45
C PHE A 91 6.20 -3.77 6.37
N GLY A 92 5.40 -2.75 6.71
CA GLY A 92 5.11 -1.62 5.84
C GLY A 92 6.36 -0.94 5.30
N PHE A 93 7.31 -0.63 6.18
CA PHE A 93 8.60 -0.05 5.79
C PHE A 93 9.40 -0.97 4.85
N VAL A 94 9.56 -2.25 5.20
CA VAL A 94 10.32 -3.22 4.39
C VAL A 94 9.68 -3.41 3.02
N HIS A 95 8.36 -3.53 2.97
CA HIS A 95 7.63 -3.63 1.72
C HIS A 95 7.78 -2.37 0.88
N GLY A 96 7.57 -1.19 1.45
CA GLY A 96 7.71 0.08 0.73
C GLY A 96 9.11 0.27 0.17
N PHE A 97 10.14 -0.12 0.93
CA PHE A 97 11.52 -0.09 0.48
C PHE A 97 11.75 -1.05 -0.70
N ALA A 98 11.30 -2.30 -0.59
CA ALA A 98 11.41 -3.28 -1.67
C ALA A 98 10.62 -2.87 -2.92
N PHE A 99 9.42 -2.32 -2.72
CA PHE A 99 8.55 -1.86 -3.81
C PHE A 99 9.09 -0.61 -4.51
N GLY A 100 9.94 0.18 -3.84
CA GLY A 100 10.69 1.26 -4.48
C GLY A 100 11.49 0.81 -5.70
N PHE A 101 12.05 -0.40 -5.69
CA PHE A 101 12.76 -0.95 -6.86
C PHE A 101 11.80 -1.36 -7.98
N VAL A 102 10.62 -1.90 -7.62
CA VAL A 102 9.57 -2.25 -8.59
C VAL A 102 9.02 -1.01 -9.29
N LEU A 103 8.93 0.11 -8.57
CA LEU A 103 8.46 1.39 -9.14
C LEU A 103 9.39 1.91 -10.23
N VAL A 104 10.71 1.78 -10.06
CA VAL A 104 11.68 2.19 -11.08
C VAL A 104 11.46 1.39 -12.36
N GLU A 105 11.38 0.07 -12.24
CA GLU A 105 11.14 -0.82 -13.39
C GLU A 105 9.80 -0.53 -14.09
N LEU A 106 8.75 -0.29 -13.31
CA LEU A 106 7.42 0.05 -13.82
C LEU A 106 7.45 1.38 -14.58
N ALA A 107 8.17 2.38 -14.05
CA ALA A 107 8.29 3.70 -14.64
C ALA A 107 9.03 3.64 -15.99
N GLU A 108 10.18 2.96 -16.04
CA GLU A 108 10.98 2.86 -17.28
C GLU A 108 10.19 2.32 -18.48
N HIS A 109 9.25 1.42 -18.23
CA HIS A 109 8.42 0.78 -19.25
C HIS A 109 6.99 1.32 -19.32
N HIS A 110 6.68 2.40 -18.59
CA HIS A 110 5.32 2.87 -18.44
C HIS A 110 4.75 3.38 -19.78
N PRO A 111 3.54 2.96 -20.21
CA PRO A 111 2.98 3.38 -21.50
C PRO A 111 2.58 4.86 -21.57
N VAL A 112 2.45 5.50 -20.42
CA VAL A 112 1.96 6.88 -20.25
C VAL A 112 3.06 7.76 -19.67
N GLU A 113 3.36 8.87 -20.36
CA GLU A 113 4.50 9.76 -20.10
C GLU A 113 4.53 10.31 -18.67
N GLN A 114 3.36 10.63 -18.10
CA GLN A 114 3.20 11.18 -16.75
C GLN A 114 3.76 10.28 -15.63
N PHE A 115 4.02 9.00 -15.92
CA PHE A 115 4.52 8.01 -14.97
C PHE A 115 5.83 7.35 -15.43
N LYS A 116 6.46 7.85 -16.50
CA LYS A 116 7.72 7.28 -17.01
C LYS A 116 8.95 7.62 -16.17
N GLU A 117 8.83 8.61 -15.29
CA GLU A 117 9.91 9.00 -14.38
C GLU A 117 9.45 8.82 -12.93
N ALA A 118 9.88 7.72 -12.31
CA ALA A 118 9.80 7.56 -10.86
C ALA A 118 11.08 8.14 -10.25
N ASP A 119 11.04 9.43 -9.94
CA ASP A 119 12.14 10.08 -9.23
C ASP A 119 12.26 9.57 -7.78
N PHE A 120 13.33 9.99 -7.10
CA PHE A 120 13.54 9.65 -5.69
C PHE A 120 12.36 10.10 -4.81
N GLN A 121 11.68 11.19 -5.16
CA GLN A 121 10.53 11.69 -4.38
C GLN A 121 9.33 10.77 -4.50
N VAL A 122 9.05 10.23 -5.70
CA VAL A 122 8.02 9.20 -5.91
C VAL A 122 8.30 7.98 -5.03
N ALA A 123 9.56 7.50 -5.00
CA ALA A 123 9.93 6.37 -4.14
C ALA A 123 9.69 6.67 -2.65
N VAL A 124 10.08 7.87 -2.18
CA VAL A 124 9.84 8.30 -0.79
C VAL A 124 8.35 8.42 -0.48
N ALA A 125 7.56 9.01 -1.38
CA ALA A 125 6.11 9.13 -1.21
C ALA A 125 5.45 7.75 -1.06
N HIS A 126 5.87 6.78 -1.89
CA HIS A 126 5.38 5.40 -1.80
C HIS A 126 5.86 4.68 -0.54
N LEU A 127 7.09 4.91 -0.08
CA LEU A 127 7.55 4.39 1.21
C LEU A 127 6.67 4.90 2.35
N ILE A 128 6.34 6.20 2.38
CA ILE A 128 5.41 6.78 3.36
C ILE A 128 4.04 6.08 3.26
N GLY A 129 3.51 5.93 2.04
CA GLY A 129 2.27 5.22 1.79
C GLY A 129 2.27 3.80 2.37
N HIS A 130 3.34 3.03 2.16
CA HIS A 130 3.46 1.66 2.68
C HIS A 130 3.68 1.60 4.20
N VAL A 131 4.36 2.59 4.80
CA VAL A 131 4.45 2.73 6.26
C VAL A 131 3.06 2.95 6.85
N VAL A 132 2.25 3.84 6.25
CA VAL A 132 0.85 4.06 6.66
C VAL A 132 0.02 2.80 6.46
N TYR A 133 0.19 2.11 5.34
CA TYR A 133 -0.45 0.83 5.07
C TYR A 133 -0.15 -0.18 6.19
N GLY A 134 1.13 -0.40 6.50
CA GLY A 134 1.57 -1.32 7.53
C GLY A 134 1.08 -0.95 8.93
N PHE A 135 1.10 0.34 9.26
CA PHE A 135 0.53 0.86 10.50
C PHE A 135 -0.95 0.52 10.62
N LEU A 136 -1.75 0.76 9.57
CA LEU A 136 -3.19 0.47 9.57
C LEU A 136 -3.48 -1.03 9.64
N VAL A 137 -2.68 -1.87 8.97
CA VAL A 137 -2.78 -3.33 9.13
C VAL A 137 -2.52 -3.72 10.57
N GLY A 138 -1.41 -3.27 11.16
CA GLY A 138 -1.06 -3.54 12.55
C GLY A 138 -2.12 -3.04 13.53
N LEU A 139 -2.71 -1.87 13.28
CA LEU A 139 -3.78 -1.29 14.09
C LEU A 139 -5.04 -2.16 14.09
N VAL A 140 -5.53 -2.56 12.91
CA VAL A 140 -6.73 -3.40 12.79
C VAL A 140 -6.52 -4.77 13.43
N LEU A 141 -5.35 -5.39 13.19
CA LEU A 141 -4.99 -6.66 13.80
C LEU A 141 -4.89 -6.54 15.33
N GLY A 142 -4.19 -5.52 15.83
CA GLY A 142 -4.04 -5.27 17.26
C GLY A 142 -5.37 -5.02 17.96
N LEU A 143 -6.25 -4.19 17.38
CA LEU A 143 -7.59 -3.94 17.92
C LEU A 143 -8.42 -5.23 17.99
N SER A 144 -8.30 -6.11 17.01
CA SER A 144 -9.03 -7.39 16.98
C SER A 144 -8.63 -8.39 18.10
N LYS A 145 -7.52 -8.13 18.80
CA LYS A 145 -7.04 -8.92 19.93
C LYS A 145 -7.47 -8.34 21.29
N VAL A 146 -7.83 -7.07 21.34
CA VAL A 146 -8.17 -6.36 22.59
C VAL A 146 -9.68 -6.12 22.73
N LEU A 147 -10.43 -6.14 21.63
CA LEU A 147 -11.89 -6.03 21.56
C LEU A 147 -12.55 -7.41 21.42
#